data_AF-A0A8T5MSH3-F1
#
_entry.id   AF-A0A8T5MSH3-F1
#
_cell.length_a   1.000
_cell.length_b   1.000
_cell.length_c   1.000
_cell.angle_alpha   90.00
_cell.angle_beta   90.00
_cell.angle_gamma   90.00
#
_symmetry.space_group_name_H-M   'P 1'
#
loop_
_entity.id
_entity.type
_entity.pdbx_description
1 polymer ?
#
loop_
_entity_poly.entity_id
_entity_poly.type
_entity_poly.pdbx_seq_one_letter_code
_entity_poly.pdbx_strand_id
1 'polypeptide(L)'
;MWVGRKMTFLTFYGGVGEICRNGNFGEKLCKCEKMDAEQRRKIALKLSGEYCKYCKQEWAESWFKVKDKKYISMVSLLGKNSLDLRKEDDVFKLFTLALNWNSRKYGRFDRGLNLFKKLDDAGILNEIFLGKLRWENWERKKQNTNVESKVVLSYFYLRERWNEVYQRLMGLGSSTSVENFIEELHEMFKGGETTPLKVKIFFILREMKSQEILEIDDRFCCVPDNNVRKIMYIIGLTDVKWSLSPNLEVMKEISEEISQLFNRDGYQLHDMPLFWFYMTQCFCTSKCLIYNECTKKFIKSEGKSKKNIR
;
A
#
# COMPACT_ATOMS: atom_id res chain seq x y z
N MET A 1 -24.11 35.80 14.94
CA MET A 1 -22.77 36.13 14.38
C MET A 1 -21.76 35.11 14.89
N TRP A 2 -21.50 34.06 14.13
CA TRP A 2 -20.46 33.08 14.46
C TRP A 2 -19.18 33.47 13.72
N VAL A 3 -18.16 33.85 14.49
CA VAL A 3 -16.83 34.20 13.98
C VAL A 3 -16.16 32.89 13.55
N GLY A 4 -16.10 32.66 12.24
CA GLY A 4 -15.43 31.52 11.64
C GLY A 4 -13.92 31.59 11.86
N ARG A 5 -13.39 30.71 12.71
CA ARG A 5 -11.95 30.43 12.74
C ARG A 5 -11.58 29.66 11.46
N LYS A 6 -10.93 30.36 10.53
CA LYS A 6 -10.12 29.73 9.47
C LYS A 6 -9.04 28.87 10.16
N MET A 7 -9.15 27.54 10.06
CA MET A 7 -8.01 26.66 10.34
C MET A 7 -7.08 26.69 9.13
N THR A 8 -5.99 27.41 9.29
CA THR A 8 -4.82 27.38 8.41
C THR A 8 -4.23 25.97 8.46
N PHE A 9 -4.31 25.22 7.36
CA PHE A 9 -3.54 23.99 7.18
C PHE A 9 -2.05 24.37 7.17
N LEU A 10 -1.38 24.18 8.30
CA LEU A 10 0.07 24.28 8.39
C LEU A 10 0.69 23.18 7.50
N THR A 11 1.28 23.62 6.39
CA THR A 11 2.19 22.88 5.53
C THR A 11 3.45 22.47 6.31
N PHE A 12 3.38 21.37 7.07
CA PHE A 12 4.55 20.68 7.61
C PHE A 12 5.06 19.63 6.61
N TYR A 13 5.55 20.08 5.46
CA TYR A 13 6.35 19.24 4.54
C TYR A 13 7.60 19.98 4.02
N GLY A 14 8.17 20.86 4.84
CA GLY A 14 9.50 21.42 4.63
C GLY A 14 10.46 20.90 5.69
N GLY A 15 11.48 20.11 5.31
CA GLY A 15 12.72 20.08 6.08
C GLY A 15 13.42 18.75 6.37
N VAL A 16 12.79 17.57 6.26
CA VAL A 16 13.46 16.30 6.71
C VAL A 16 13.66 15.27 5.59
N GLY A 17 13.26 15.61 4.36
CA GLY A 17 13.25 14.68 3.23
C GLY A 17 14.53 14.62 2.39
N GLU A 18 15.67 15.18 2.81
CA GLU A 18 16.88 15.28 1.96
C GLU A 18 17.95 14.22 2.20
N ILE A 19 17.93 13.51 3.32
CA ILE A 19 19.04 12.59 3.66
C ILE A 19 18.94 11.23 2.94
N CYS A 20 17.78 10.89 2.35
CA CYS A 20 17.59 9.66 1.57
C CYS A 20 17.44 9.91 0.05
N ARG A 21 17.78 11.11 -0.44
CA ARG A 21 17.54 11.51 -1.85
C ARG A 21 18.57 11.02 -2.85
N ASN A 22 19.79 10.72 -2.43
CA ASN A 22 20.84 10.33 -3.36
C ASN A 22 20.95 8.81 -3.45
N GLY A 23 20.63 8.30 -4.64
CA GLY A 23 20.67 6.91 -5.00
C GLY A 23 22.02 6.29 -4.67
N ASN A 24 22.00 5.34 -3.74
CA ASN A 24 22.82 4.14 -3.70
C ASN A 24 22.37 3.30 -2.49
N PHE A 25 21.14 2.79 -2.56
CA PHE A 25 20.67 1.72 -1.66
C PHE A 25 21.21 0.33 -2.07
N GLY A 26 22.14 0.29 -3.04
CA GLY A 26 22.72 -0.93 -3.61
C GLY A 26 23.76 -1.62 -2.74
N GLU A 27 24.36 -0.96 -1.75
CA GLU A 27 25.47 -1.56 -0.98
C GLU A 27 25.36 -1.43 0.55
N LYS A 28 24.36 -0.69 1.06
CA LYS A 28 24.05 -0.63 2.49
C LYS A 28 22.65 -1.17 2.77
N LEU A 29 22.35 -2.36 2.24
CA LEU A 29 21.31 -3.19 2.83
C LEU A 29 21.66 -3.34 4.32
N CYS A 30 20.71 -3.02 5.19
CA CYS A 30 20.84 -3.32 6.62
C CYS A 30 21.15 -4.83 6.69
N LYS A 31 22.31 -5.20 7.27
CA LYS A 31 22.89 -6.56 7.25
C LYS A 31 22.12 -7.53 8.18
N CYS A 32 20.80 -7.57 8.05
CA CYS A 32 19.87 -8.30 8.92
C CYS A 32 19.53 -9.72 8.43
N GLU A 33 20.14 -10.18 7.34
CA GLU A 33 19.76 -11.36 6.52
C GLU A 33 19.71 -12.74 7.21
N LYS A 34 19.82 -12.87 8.55
CA LYS A 34 19.81 -14.16 9.24
C LYS A 34 19.08 -14.13 10.58
N MET A 35 17.78 -13.84 10.61
CA MET A 35 16.94 -13.85 11.82
C MET A 35 16.18 -15.17 11.98
N ASP A 36 16.23 -15.75 13.19
CA ASP A 36 15.35 -16.87 13.53
C ASP A 36 13.88 -16.40 13.71
N ALA A 37 12.95 -17.34 13.71
CA ALA A 37 11.51 -17.06 13.80
C ALA A 37 11.12 -16.34 15.10
N GLU A 38 11.82 -16.60 16.22
CA GLU A 38 11.53 -15.96 17.50
C GLU A 38 11.95 -14.48 17.50
N GLN A 39 13.11 -14.17 16.91
CA GLN A 39 13.59 -12.80 16.73
C GLN A 39 12.66 -12.01 15.80
N ARG A 40 12.21 -12.63 14.70
CA ARG A 40 11.19 -12.05 13.82
C ARG A 40 9.94 -11.67 14.59
N ARG A 41 9.42 -12.62 15.36
CA ARG A 41 8.24 -12.42 16.19
C ARG A 41 8.45 -11.29 17.21
N LYS A 42 9.62 -11.16 17.82
CA LYS A 42 9.94 -10.05 18.74
C LYS A 42 9.93 -8.69 18.03
N ILE A 43 10.51 -8.58 16.83
CA ILE A 43 10.46 -7.34 16.05
C ILE A 43 9.03 -7.03 15.60
N ALA A 44 8.29 -8.01 15.09
CA ALA A 44 6.88 -7.84 14.71
C ALA A 44 6.03 -7.38 15.89
N LEU A 45 6.20 -8.01 17.07
CA LEU A 45 5.50 -7.61 18.29
C LEU A 45 5.90 -6.21 18.75
N LYS A 46 7.19 -5.84 18.64
CA LYS A 46 7.64 -4.49 18.94
C LYS A 46 7.05 -3.47 17.97
N LEU A 47 7.05 -3.76 16.67
CA LEU A 47 6.46 -2.89 15.65
C LEU A 47 4.96 -2.78 15.81
N SER A 48 4.26 -3.90 16.06
CA SER A 48 2.82 -3.94 16.30
C SER A 48 2.47 -3.20 17.58
N GLY A 49 3.14 -3.49 18.69
CA GLY A 49 2.91 -2.84 19.98
C GLY A 49 3.27 -1.35 19.97
N GLU A 50 4.37 -0.96 19.33
CA GLU A 50 4.72 0.46 19.17
C GLU A 50 3.79 1.14 18.17
N TYR A 51 3.39 0.48 17.08
CA TYR A 51 2.34 1.00 16.20
C TYR A 51 1.04 1.19 16.99
N CYS A 52 0.63 0.27 17.85
CA CYS A 52 -0.52 0.42 18.76
C CYS A 52 -0.30 1.49 19.85
N LYS A 53 0.94 1.78 20.28
CA LYS A 53 1.24 2.85 21.25
C LYS A 53 1.29 4.23 20.59
N TYR A 54 1.89 4.35 19.40
CA TYR A 54 1.90 5.56 18.58
C TYR A 54 0.54 5.80 17.92
N CYS A 55 -0.20 4.73 17.67
CA CYS A 55 -1.63 4.70 17.40
C CYS A 55 -2.41 4.35 18.68
N LYS A 56 -2.04 4.92 19.84
CA LYS A 56 -3.05 5.13 20.88
C LYS A 56 -4.28 5.67 20.16
N GLN A 57 -5.45 5.10 20.41
CA GLN A 57 -6.70 5.37 19.70
C GLN A 57 -6.78 6.83 19.25
N GLU A 58 -6.48 7.80 20.11
CA GLU A 58 -6.42 9.24 19.82
C GLU A 58 -5.55 9.70 18.62
N TRP A 59 -4.39 9.08 18.34
CA TRP A 59 -3.50 9.44 17.22
C TRP A 59 -3.90 8.75 15.90
N ALA A 60 -4.33 7.49 15.93
CA ALA A 60 -4.98 6.88 14.78
C ALA A 60 -6.36 7.50 14.51
N GLU A 61 -7.08 7.95 15.53
CA GLU A 61 -8.31 8.76 15.43
C GLU A 61 -7.99 10.17 14.90
N SER A 62 -6.83 10.74 15.24
CA SER A 62 -6.39 12.05 14.72
C SER A 62 -5.91 11.98 13.25
N TRP A 63 -5.09 10.99 12.90
CA TRP A 63 -4.58 10.80 11.54
C TRP A 63 -5.58 10.11 10.61
N PHE A 64 -6.30 9.11 11.12
CA PHE A 64 -7.19 8.25 10.34
C PHE A 64 -8.69 8.52 10.60
N LYS A 65 -9.07 9.33 11.60
CA LYS A 65 -10.49 9.59 11.94
C LYS A 65 -11.30 8.32 12.22
N VAL A 66 -10.64 7.24 12.65
CA VAL A 66 -11.28 5.95 12.89
C VAL A 66 -11.55 5.81 14.39
N LYS A 67 -12.78 6.12 14.82
CA LYS A 67 -13.26 5.74 16.15
C LYS A 67 -13.87 4.34 16.07
N ASP A 68 -13.46 3.45 16.97
CA ASP A 68 -14.11 2.14 17.22
C ASP A 68 -14.21 1.15 16.03
N LYS A 69 -13.31 1.23 15.02
CA LYS A 69 -13.29 0.22 13.94
C LYS A 69 -12.18 -0.81 14.11
N LYS A 70 -12.55 -2.07 13.89
CA LYS A 70 -11.66 -3.23 13.79
C LYS A 70 -10.67 -3.12 12.61
N TYR A 71 -10.99 -2.32 11.60
CA TYR A 71 -10.27 -2.19 10.33
C TYR A 71 -9.86 -0.74 10.01
N ILE A 72 -8.74 -0.60 9.29
CA ILE A 72 -8.26 0.69 8.75
C ILE A 72 -8.44 0.71 7.22
N SER A 73 -9.43 1.45 6.73
CA SER A 73 -9.60 1.72 5.29
C SER A 73 -8.81 2.97 4.91
N MET A 74 -7.86 2.85 3.97
CA MET A 74 -7.12 4.01 3.46
C MET A 74 -7.99 4.95 2.62
N VAL A 75 -8.99 4.42 1.90
CA VAL A 75 -9.84 5.27 1.04
C VAL A 75 -10.90 6.03 1.82
N SER A 76 -11.22 5.58 3.04
CA SER A 76 -12.04 6.36 3.98
C SER A 76 -11.33 7.64 4.46
N LEU A 77 -10.01 7.72 4.27
CA LEU A 77 -9.17 8.83 4.75
C LEU A 77 -9.03 9.97 3.75
N LEU A 78 -9.65 9.86 2.57
CA LEU A 78 -9.45 10.82 1.49
C LEU A 78 -10.19 12.16 1.73
N GLY A 79 -10.83 12.32 2.89
CA GLY A 79 -11.58 13.53 3.25
C GLY A 79 -12.80 13.67 2.35
N LYS A 80 -12.94 14.78 1.64
CA LYS A 80 -14.05 15.01 0.70
C LYS A 80 -14.10 14.00 -0.47
N ASN A 81 -13.00 13.29 -0.75
CA ASN A 81 -12.93 12.28 -1.80
C ASN A 81 -12.97 10.86 -1.20
N SER A 82 -13.52 10.71 0.00
CA SER A 82 -13.77 9.40 0.60
C SER A 82 -14.66 8.57 -0.31
N LEU A 83 -14.26 7.32 -0.55
CA LEU A 83 -15.01 6.40 -1.39
C LEU A 83 -16.00 5.61 -0.55
N ASP A 84 -17.28 5.64 -0.91
CA ASP A 84 -18.32 4.78 -0.36
C ASP A 84 -18.44 3.53 -1.25
N LEU A 85 -17.79 2.45 -0.83
CA LEU A 85 -17.67 1.23 -1.63
C LEU A 85 -18.99 0.44 -1.77
N ARG A 86 -20.10 0.95 -1.21
CA ARG A 86 -21.46 0.50 -1.55
C ARG A 86 -21.90 0.97 -2.94
N LYS A 87 -21.25 1.99 -3.49
CA LYS A 87 -21.55 2.57 -4.81
C LYS A 87 -20.56 2.06 -5.85
N GLU A 88 -21.09 1.55 -6.95
CA GLU A 88 -20.30 0.96 -8.02
C GLU A 88 -19.26 1.94 -8.60
N ASP A 89 -19.59 3.23 -8.76
CA ASP A 89 -18.67 4.23 -9.30
C ASP A 89 -17.48 4.50 -8.35
N ASP A 90 -17.71 4.41 -7.05
CA ASP A 90 -16.65 4.52 -6.04
C ASP A 90 -15.79 3.26 -5.97
N VAL A 91 -16.36 2.07 -6.23
CA VAL A 91 -15.57 0.84 -6.43
C VAL A 91 -14.71 0.98 -7.70
N PHE A 92 -15.25 1.53 -8.80
CA PHE A 92 -14.44 1.82 -9.99
C PHE A 92 -13.28 2.77 -9.67
N LYS A 93 -13.54 3.85 -8.92
CA LYS A 93 -12.51 4.80 -8.47
C LYS A 93 -11.45 4.11 -7.60
N LEU A 94 -11.82 3.18 -6.72
CA LEU A 94 -10.86 2.39 -5.95
C LEU A 94 -9.88 1.62 -6.85
N PHE A 95 -10.37 1.02 -7.94
CA PHE A 95 -9.49 0.35 -8.92
C PHE A 95 -8.58 1.34 -9.65
N THR A 96 -9.06 2.53 -10.03
CA THR A 96 -8.19 3.55 -10.64
C THR A 96 -7.07 3.99 -9.70
N LEU A 97 -7.36 4.12 -8.40
CA LEU A 97 -6.35 4.39 -7.38
C LEU A 97 -5.34 3.24 -7.25
N ALA A 98 -5.82 1.99 -7.27
CA ALA A 98 -4.98 0.80 -7.25
C ALA A 98 -4.03 0.69 -8.45
N LEU A 99 -4.45 1.17 -9.64
CA LEU A 99 -3.62 1.25 -10.84
C LEU A 99 -2.52 2.31 -10.71
N ASN A 100 -2.84 3.48 -10.14
CA ASN A 100 -1.87 4.58 -9.99
C ASN A 100 -0.61 4.17 -9.23
N TRP A 101 -0.77 3.36 -8.19
CA TRP A 101 0.35 2.95 -7.34
C TRP A 101 1.30 1.92 -7.98
N ASN A 102 1.03 1.50 -9.22
CA ASN A 102 1.97 0.73 -10.04
C ASN A 102 2.58 1.56 -11.20
N SER A 103 2.27 2.86 -11.30
CA SER A 103 2.97 3.76 -12.23
C SER A 103 4.39 4.06 -11.73
N ARG A 104 5.34 4.22 -12.65
CA ARG A 104 6.70 4.68 -12.31
C ARG A 104 6.70 6.10 -11.72
N LYS A 105 5.87 7.01 -12.24
CA LYS A 105 5.79 8.41 -11.80
C LYS A 105 4.90 8.59 -10.58
N TYR A 106 3.81 7.83 -10.50
CA TYR A 106 2.78 7.97 -9.47
C TYR A 106 2.74 6.81 -8.46
N GLY A 107 3.71 5.88 -8.53
CA GLY A 107 3.78 4.70 -7.67
C GLY A 107 3.99 4.99 -6.19
N ARG A 108 4.42 6.22 -5.85
CA ARG A 108 4.42 6.67 -4.46
C ARG A 108 3.01 7.01 -4.03
N PHE A 109 2.61 6.55 -2.84
CA PHE A 109 1.27 6.72 -2.30
C PHE A 109 0.75 8.16 -2.41
N ASP A 110 1.55 9.14 -1.97
CA ASP A 110 1.21 10.57 -2.01
C ASP A 110 0.99 11.08 -3.44
N ARG A 111 1.86 10.67 -4.38
CA ARG A 111 1.77 11.10 -5.78
C ARG A 111 0.58 10.48 -6.49
N GLY A 112 0.36 9.18 -6.30
CA GLY A 112 -0.79 8.47 -6.85
C GLY A 112 -2.09 9.01 -6.30
N LEU A 113 -2.14 9.32 -5.01
CA LEU A 113 -3.31 9.93 -4.38
C LEU A 113 -3.56 11.35 -4.90
N ASN A 114 -2.53 12.19 -5.03
CA ASN A 114 -2.68 13.53 -5.57
C ASN A 114 -3.17 13.51 -7.02
N LEU A 115 -2.67 12.58 -7.84
CA LEU A 115 -3.17 12.39 -9.20
C LEU A 115 -4.64 11.96 -9.18
N PHE A 116 -4.99 10.96 -8.38
CA PHE A 116 -6.37 10.50 -8.22
C PHE A 116 -7.30 11.67 -7.88
N LYS A 117 -6.99 12.45 -6.84
CA LYS A 117 -7.78 13.61 -6.43
C LYS A 117 -7.91 14.65 -7.55
N LYS A 118 -6.82 14.94 -8.26
CA LYS A 118 -6.83 15.88 -9.39
C LYS A 118 -7.80 15.42 -10.50
N LEU A 119 -7.82 14.13 -10.82
CA LEU A 119 -8.68 13.59 -11.87
C LEU A 119 -10.13 13.47 -11.42
N ASP A 120 -10.36 13.10 -10.16
CA ASP A 120 -11.69 12.98 -9.56
C ASP A 120 -12.37 14.35 -9.41
N ASP A 121 -11.66 15.34 -8.84
CA ASP A 121 -12.14 16.71 -8.68
C ASP A 121 -12.47 17.38 -10.04
N ALA A 122 -11.77 16.98 -11.10
CA ALA A 122 -12.02 17.45 -12.46
C ALA A 122 -13.18 16.71 -13.16
N GLY A 123 -13.82 15.74 -12.49
CA GLY A 123 -14.89 14.91 -13.05
C GLY A 123 -14.43 13.88 -14.08
N ILE A 124 -13.12 13.78 -14.35
CA ILE A 124 -12.56 12.93 -15.42
C ILE A 124 -12.84 11.45 -15.14
N LEU A 125 -12.66 11.00 -13.90
CA LEU A 125 -12.91 9.59 -13.55
C LEU A 125 -14.38 9.21 -13.75
N ASN A 126 -15.30 10.12 -13.42
CA ASN A 126 -16.73 9.91 -13.64
C ASN A 126 -17.09 9.92 -15.14
N GLU A 127 -16.50 10.82 -15.94
CA GLU A 127 -16.71 10.80 -17.39
C GLU A 127 -16.21 9.48 -18.02
N ILE A 128 -15.09 8.92 -17.54
CA ILE A 128 -14.59 7.61 -17.98
C ILE A 128 -15.54 6.50 -17.54
N PHE A 129 -15.94 6.47 -16.27
CA PHE A 129 -16.88 5.48 -15.73
C PHE A 129 -18.21 5.46 -16.51
N LEU A 130 -18.76 6.63 -16.83
CA LEU A 130 -20.00 6.75 -17.60
C LEU A 130 -19.81 6.53 -19.11
N GLY A 131 -18.59 6.30 -19.60
CA GLY A 131 -18.28 6.16 -21.03
C GLY A 131 -18.45 7.45 -21.83
N LYS A 132 -18.56 8.61 -21.16
CA LYS A 132 -18.73 9.94 -21.78
C LYS A 132 -17.41 10.48 -22.33
N LEU A 133 -16.31 10.19 -21.67
CA LEU A 133 -14.97 10.47 -22.18
C LEU A 133 -14.48 9.25 -22.96
N ARG A 134 -13.96 9.47 -24.18
CA ARG A 134 -13.29 8.45 -25.00
C ARG A 134 -11.80 8.77 -25.12
N TRP A 135 -10.99 7.78 -25.48
CA TRP A 135 -9.54 7.92 -25.60
C TRP A 135 -9.14 9.08 -26.52
N GLU A 136 -9.79 9.22 -27.69
CA GLU A 136 -9.49 10.26 -28.67
C GLU A 136 -9.84 11.67 -28.16
N ASN A 137 -10.83 11.76 -27.27
CA ASN A 137 -11.20 13.01 -26.60
C ASN A 137 -10.20 13.35 -25.50
N TRP A 138 -9.75 12.34 -24.75
CA TRP A 138 -8.71 12.51 -23.73
C TRP A 138 -7.39 12.98 -24.35
N GLU A 139 -6.94 12.37 -25.45
CA GLU A 139 -5.70 12.73 -26.15
C GLU A 139 -5.68 14.20 -26.60
N ARG A 140 -6.84 14.77 -26.91
CA ARG A 140 -6.99 16.20 -27.19
C ARG A 140 -6.98 17.06 -25.91
N LYS A 141 -7.70 16.63 -24.86
CA LYS A 141 -7.76 17.32 -23.56
C LYS A 141 -6.42 17.31 -22.79
N LYS A 142 -5.56 16.29 -22.99
CA LYS A 142 -4.37 16.06 -22.16
C LYS A 142 -3.24 17.07 -22.36
N GLN A 143 -3.31 17.94 -23.38
CA GLN A 143 -2.26 18.90 -23.72
C GLN A 143 -1.85 19.79 -22.51
N ASN A 144 -2.71 19.89 -21.48
CA ASN A 144 -2.45 20.65 -20.26
C ASN A 144 -2.37 19.84 -18.95
N THR A 145 -2.44 18.49 -18.98
CA THR A 145 -2.65 17.71 -17.74
C THR A 145 -1.38 17.11 -17.12
N ASN A 146 -0.25 17.03 -17.84
CA ASN A 146 1.02 16.38 -17.42
C ASN A 146 0.82 14.95 -16.85
N VAL A 147 -0.28 14.29 -17.22
CA VAL A 147 -0.59 12.91 -16.81
C VAL A 147 0.00 11.95 -17.83
N GLU A 148 0.55 10.83 -17.37
CA GLU A 148 1.10 9.82 -18.28
C GLU A 148 -0.04 9.14 -19.04
N SER A 149 0.05 9.09 -20.37
CA SER A 149 -0.94 8.43 -21.23
C SER A 149 -1.26 7.00 -20.77
N LYS A 150 -0.22 6.25 -20.36
CA LYS A 150 -0.34 4.86 -19.90
C LYS A 150 -1.26 4.70 -18.68
N VAL A 151 -1.28 5.68 -17.78
CA VAL A 151 -2.16 5.66 -16.60
C VAL A 151 -3.62 5.75 -17.04
N VAL A 152 -3.95 6.74 -17.87
CA VAL A 152 -5.33 6.96 -18.30
C VAL A 152 -5.80 5.87 -19.25
N LEU A 153 -4.91 5.36 -20.12
CA LEU A 153 -5.19 4.18 -20.94
C LEU A 153 -5.59 2.97 -20.09
N SER A 154 -4.96 2.80 -18.92
CA SER A 154 -5.30 1.72 -17.99
C SER A 154 -6.71 1.89 -17.40
N TYR A 155 -7.19 3.12 -17.24
CA TYR A 155 -8.56 3.37 -16.78
C TYR A 155 -9.59 3.06 -17.86
N PHE A 156 -9.30 3.39 -19.12
CA PHE A 156 -10.14 2.99 -20.25
C PHE A 156 -10.19 1.48 -20.40
N TYR A 157 -9.03 0.81 -20.30
CA TYR A 157 -8.96 -0.65 -20.33
C TYR A 157 -9.80 -1.29 -19.21
N LEU A 158 -9.70 -0.76 -17.99
CA LEU A 158 -10.54 -1.17 -16.87
C LEU A 158 -12.02 -0.95 -17.19
N ARG A 159 -12.38 0.22 -17.74
CA ARG A 159 -13.76 0.56 -18.05
C ARG A 159 -14.40 -0.40 -19.05
N GLU A 160 -13.68 -0.77 -20.10
CA GLU A 160 -14.16 -1.74 -21.11
C GLU A 160 -14.52 -3.09 -20.50
N ARG A 161 -13.85 -3.48 -19.41
CA ARG A 161 -14.04 -4.77 -18.72
C ARG A 161 -14.81 -4.63 -17.40
N TRP A 162 -15.29 -3.42 -17.10
CA TRP A 162 -15.76 -3.09 -15.75
C TRP A 162 -16.91 -3.99 -15.31
N ASN A 163 -17.88 -4.27 -16.17
CA ASN A 163 -19.01 -5.13 -15.84
C ASN A 163 -18.53 -6.54 -15.42
N GLU A 164 -17.56 -7.12 -16.13
CA GLU A 164 -17.01 -8.43 -15.78
C GLU A 164 -16.27 -8.38 -14.44
N VAL A 165 -15.38 -7.39 -14.27
CA VAL A 165 -14.59 -7.20 -13.05
C VAL A 165 -15.49 -7.01 -11.83
N TYR A 166 -16.50 -6.15 -11.95
CA TYR A 166 -17.44 -5.83 -10.88
C TYR A 166 -18.30 -7.04 -10.50
N GLN A 167 -18.85 -7.77 -11.49
CA GLN A 167 -19.64 -8.97 -11.22
C GLN A 167 -18.81 -10.05 -10.50
N ARG A 168 -17.56 -10.28 -10.91
CA ARG A 168 -16.68 -11.24 -10.23
C ARG A 168 -16.34 -10.81 -8.80
N LEU A 169 -16.09 -9.51 -8.59
CA LEU A 169 -15.83 -8.95 -7.25
C LEU A 169 -17.04 -9.11 -6.32
N MET A 170 -18.23 -8.78 -6.81
CA MET A 170 -19.46 -8.87 -6.03
C MET A 170 -19.96 -10.31 -5.85
N GLY A 171 -19.52 -11.24 -6.71
CA GLY A 171 -19.77 -12.68 -6.59
C GLY A 171 -18.79 -13.45 -5.70
N LEU A 172 -17.88 -12.74 -5.01
CA LEU A 172 -16.95 -13.36 -4.08
C LEU A 172 -17.68 -14.09 -2.93
N GLY A 173 -17.31 -15.33 -2.66
CA GLY A 173 -17.91 -16.17 -1.63
C GLY A 173 -19.17 -16.92 -2.07
N SER A 174 -19.88 -16.46 -3.10
CA SER A 174 -21.05 -17.14 -3.67
C SER A 174 -20.75 -17.93 -4.94
N SER A 175 -20.04 -17.32 -5.89
CA SER A 175 -19.79 -17.88 -7.23
C SER A 175 -18.31 -17.84 -7.63
N THR A 176 -17.49 -17.11 -6.89
CA THR A 176 -16.06 -16.93 -7.19
C THR A 176 -15.26 -17.00 -5.89
N SER A 177 -14.20 -17.81 -5.85
CA SER A 177 -13.26 -17.79 -4.73
C SER A 177 -12.36 -16.56 -4.80
N VAL A 178 -11.85 -16.11 -3.66
CA VAL A 178 -10.95 -14.95 -3.62
C VAL A 178 -9.67 -15.23 -4.42
N GLU A 179 -9.16 -16.45 -4.37
CA GLU A 179 -7.99 -16.90 -5.10
C GLU A 179 -8.21 -16.84 -6.62
N ASN A 180 -9.34 -17.35 -7.10
CA ASN A 180 -9.67 -17.30 -8.53
C ASN A 180 -9.79 -15.85 -9.00
N PHE A 181 -10.46 -14.99 -8.22
CA PHE A 181 -10.54 -13.57 -8.53
C PHE A 181 -9.16 -12.90 -8.60
N ILE A 182 -8.26 -13.21 -7.66
CA ILE A 182 -6.88 -12.70 -7.67
C ILE A 182 -6.14 -13.15 -8.93
N GLU A 183 -6.24 -14.42 -9.30
CA GLU A 183 -5.57 -14.98 -10.48
C GLU A 183 -6.10 -14.39 -11.78
N GLU A 184 -7.42 -14.27 -11.92
CA GLU A 184 -8.07 -13.69 -13.08
C GLU A 184 -7.72 -12.21 -13.26
N LEU A 185 -7.79 -11.41 -12.19
CA LEU A 185 -7.37 -10.00 -12.25
C LEU A 185 -5.87 -9.87 -12.52
N HIS A 186 -5.05 -10.76 -11.96
CA HIS A 186 -3.62 -10.75 -12.22
C HIS A 186 -3.34 -10.97 -13.71
N GLU A 187 -3.98 -11.96 -14.34
CA GLU A 187 -3.82 -12.23 -15.76
C GLU A 187 -4.40 -11.12 -16.63
N MET A 188 -5.59 -10.61 -16.29
CA MET A 188 -6.22 -9.48 -17.00
C MET A 188 -5.33 -8.23 -17.01
N PHE A 189 -4.56 -8.00 -15.94
CA PHE A 189 -3.71 -6.83 -15.78
C PHE A 189 -2.21 -7.16 -15.77
N LYS A 190 -1.74 -8.26 -16.36
CA LYS A 190 -0.34 -8.72 -16.19
C LYS A 190 0.74 -7.78 -16.75
N GLY A 191 0.35 -6.75 -17.50
CA GLY A 191 1.22 -5.67 -17.96
C GLY A 191 2.23 -6.09 -19.05
N GLY A 192 2.94 -5.09 -19.58
CA GLY A 192 3.86 -5.15 -20.73
C GLY A 192 4.03 -3.74 -21.34
N GLU A 193 4.83 -3.59 -22.40
CA GLU A 193 5.21 -2.25 -22.91
C GLU A 193 3.99 -1.44 -23.41
N THR A 194 3.10 -2.09 -24.15
CA THR A 194 1.84 -1.54 -24.68
C THR A 194 0.62 -1.81 -23.80
N THR A 195 0.77 -2.61 -22.74
CA THR A 195 -0.33 -3.12 -21.91
C THR A 195 -0.60 -2.26 -20.67
N PRO A 196 -1.81 -2.37 -20.09
CA PRO A 196 -2.23 -1.60 -18.91
C PRO A 196 -1.29 -1.76 -17.72
N LEU A 197 -1.34 -0.79 -16.80
CA LEU A 197 -0.70 -0.92 -15.50
C LEU A 197 -1.26 -2.13 -14.75
N LYS A 198 -0.40 -2.82 -14.01
CA LYS A 198 -0.84 -3.83 -13.05
C LYS A 198 -1.77 -3.20 -12.03
N VAL A 199 -2.78 -3.92 -11.57
CA VAL A 199 -3.65 -3.48 -10.48
C VAL A 199 -3.15 -4.03 -9.14
N LYS A 200 -3.21 -3.25 -8.06
CA LYS A 200 -2.90 -3.75 -6.71
C LYS A 200 -4.10 -4.48 -6.12
N ILE A 201 -4.25 -5.76 -6.41
CA ILE A 201 -5.44 -6.56 -6.05
C ILE A 201 -5.64 -6.64 -4.52
N PHE A 202 -4.60 -6.98 -3.76
CA PHE A 202 -4.64 -7.03 -2.29
C PHE A 202 -5.10 -5.71 -1.65
N PHE A 203 -4.79 -4.57 -2.30
CA PHE A 203 -5.27 -3.27 -1.82
C PHE A 203 -6.78 -3.15 -1.98
N ILE A 204 -7.33 -3.53 -3.13
CA ILE A 204 -8.77 -3.54 -3.37
C ILE A 204 -9.46 -4.42 -2.33
N LEU A 205 -8.99 -5.66 -2.16
CA LEU A 205 -9.57 -6.61 -1.22
C LEU A 205 -9.59 -6.08 0.22
N ARG A 206 -8.46 -5.50 0.67
CA ARG A 206 -8.38 -4.87 1.99
C ARG A 206 -9.40 -3.75 2.18
N GLU A 207 -9.57 -2.87 1.19
CA GLU A 207 -10.50 -1.74 1.31
C GLU A 207 -11.96 -2.21 1.30
N MET A 208 -12.31 -3.22 0.48
CA MET A 208 -13.65 -3.83 0.48
C MET A 208 -13.96 -4.46 1.84
N LYS A 209 -13.00 -5.19 2.43
CA LYS A 209 -13.15 -5.76 3.77
C LYS A 209 -13.25 -4.68 4.85
N SER A 210 -12.39 -3.68 4.80
CA SER A 210 -12.29 -2.65 5.84
C SER A 210 -13.52 -1.74 5.91
N GLN A 211 -14.31 -1.68 4.84
CA GLN A 211 -15.61 -1.02 4.81
C GLN A 211 -16.79 -1.98 5.01
N GLU A 212 -16.51 -3.24 5.35
CA GLU A 212 -17.51 -4.29 5.61
C GLU A 212 -18.43 -4.55 4.40
N ILE A 213 -17.90 -4.39 3.18
CA ILE A 213 -18.64 -4.66 1.94
C ILE A 213 -18.56 -6.14 1.58
N LEU A 214 -17.39 -6.75 1.76
CA LEU A 214 -17.13 -8.14 1.45
C LEU A 214 -16.41 -8.82 2.62
N GLU A 215 -16.82 -10.05 2.93
CA GLU A 215 -16.13 -10.90 3.88
C GLU A 215 -14.98 -11.63 3.17
N ILE A 216 -13.78 -11.08 3.30
CA ILE A 216 -12.56 -11.59 2.65
C ILE A 216 -11.63 -12.13 3.73
N ASP A 217 -10.95 -13.25 3.50
CA ASP A 217 -9.94 -13.74 4.45
C ASP A 217 -8.80 -12.70 4.64
N ASP A 218 -8.36 -12.52 5.89
CA ASP A 218 -7.28 -11.59 6.23
C ASP A 218 -5.99 -11.86 5.47
N ARG A 219 -5.72 -13.12 5.12
CA ARG A 219 -4.56 -13.54 4.34
C ARG A 219 -4.52 -12.93 2.94
N PHE A 220 -5.63 -12.36 2.45
CA PHE A 220 -5.70 -11.66 1.16
C PHE A 220 -5.81 -10.13 1.28
N CYS A 221 -5.75 -9.61 2.51
CA CYS A 221 -5.97 -8.19 2.79
C CYS A 221 -4.69 -7.42 3.11
N CYS A 222 -3.51 -8.06 3.04
CA CYS A 222 -2.25 -7.38 3.30
C CYS A 222 -1.55 -7.06 1.98
N VAL A 223 -1.22 -5.79 1.74
CA VAL A 223 -0.65 -5.36 0.46
C VAL A 223 0.85 -5.63 0.43
N PRO A 224 1.36 -6.59 -0.37
CA PRO A 224 2.78 -6.92 -0.42
C PRO A 224 3.53 -5.95 -1.34
N ASP A 225 3.39 -4.65 -1.09
CA ASP A 225 4.03 -3.60 -1.88
C ASP A 225 5.56 -3.71 -1.83
N ASN A 226 6.26 -3.17 -2.83
CA ASN A 226 7.72 -3.13 -2.87
C ASN A 226 8.33 -2.59 -1.58
N ASN A 227 7.74 -1.56 -0.98
CA ASN A 227 8.22 -0.98 0.27
C ASN A 227 7.95 -1.88 1.47
N VAL A 228 6.77 -2.50 1.53
CA VAL A 228 6.38 -3.48 2.57
C VAL A 228 7.31 -4.70 2.52
N ARG A 229 7.50 -5.29 1.34
CA ARG A 229 8.40 -6.44 1.15
C ARG A 229 9.86 -6.11 1.44
N LYS A 230 10.31 -4.92 0.99
CA LYS A 230 11.66 -4.43 1.30
C LYS A 230 11.85 -4.27 2.80
N ILE A 231 10.88 -3.69 3.51
CA ILE A 231 11.02 -3.55 4.95
C ILE A 231 11.01 -4.91 5.63
N MET A 232 10.06 -5.81 5.31
CA MET A 232 10.02 -7.16 5.86
C MET A 232 11.37 -7.87 5.73
N TYR A 233 12.00 -7.78 4.56
CA TYR A 233 13.34 -8.31 4.34
C TYR A 233 14.41 -7.63 5.21
N ILE A 234 14.45 -6.30 5.24
CA ILE A 234 15.41 -5.50 6.03
C ILE A 234 15.31 -5.82 7.53
N ILE A 235 14.12 -6.05 8.05
CA ILE A 235 13.89 -6.32 9.46
C ILE A 235 13.86 -7.82 9.75
N GLY A 236 14.22 -8.63 8.74
CA GLY A 236 14.32 -10.06 8.78
C GLY A 236 13.00 -10.79 9.01
N LEU A 237 11.83 -10.15 8.84
CA LEU A 237 10.51 -10.76 9.01
C LEU A 237 10.21 -11.85 8.00
N THR A 238 10.82 -11.82 6.81
CA THR A 238 10.67 -12.87 5.81
C THR A 238 12.04 -13.37 5.37
N ASP A 239 12.17 -14.69 5.16
CA ASP A 239 13.35 -15.31 4.57
C ASP A 239 13.27 -15.34 3.03
N VAL A 240 12.10 -15.03 2.47
CA VAL A 240 11.91 -14.95 1.03
C VAL A 240 12.84 -13.88 0.50
N LYS A 241 13.79 -14.28 -0.36
CA LYS A 241 14.73 -13.35 -0.98
C LYS A 241 13.94 -12.23 -1.66
N TRP A 242 14.22 -11.00 -1.25
CA TRP A 242 13.56 -9.83 -1.82
C TRP A 242 13.73 -9.82 -3.34
N SER A 243 12.61 -9.85 -4.05
CA SER A 243 12.55 -9.69 -5.51
C SER A 243 11.84 -8.39 -5.86
N LEU A 244 12.32 -7.66 -6.86
CA LEU A 244 11.58 -6.49 -7.37
C LEU A 244 10.26 -6.89 -8.04
N SER A 245 10.16 -8.13 -8.52
CA SER A 245 9.01 -8.67 -9.26
C SER A 245 8.69 -10.08 -8.78
N PRO A 246 8.11 -10.25 -7.57
CA PRO A 246 7.67 -11.55 -7.10
C PRO A 246 6.53 -12.08 -7.99
N ASN A 247 6.42 -13.40 -8.11
CA ASN A 247 5.25 -14.01 -8.72
C ASN A 247 4.03 -13.91 -7.76
N LEU A 248 2.86 -14.26 -8.28
CA LEU A 248 1.61 -14.14 -7.53
C LEU A 248 1.59 -15.00 -6.26
N GLU A 249 2.17 -16.19 -6.29
CA GLU A 249 2.17 -17.11 -5.15
C GLU A 249 2.99 -16.56 -3.98
N VAL A 250 4.17 -16.02 -4.26
CA VAL A 250 4.99 -15.30 -3.28
C VAL A 250 4.25 -14.08 -2.72
N MET A 251 3.43 -13.40 -3.53
CA MET A 251 2.62 -12.28 -3.04
C MET A 251 1.54 -12.75 -2.05
N LYS A 252 0.88 -13.89 -2.32
CA LYS A 252 -0.10 -14.50 -1.40
C LYS A 252 0.57 -14.92 -0.08
N GLU A 253 1.71 -15.62 -0.16
CA GLU A 253 2.48 -16.05 1.01
C GLU A 253 2.88 -14.88 1.92
N ILE A 254 3.38 -13.78 1.33
CA ILE A 254 3.75 -12.60 2.10
C ILE A 254 2.52 -11.95 2.73
N SER A 255 1.41 -11.87 2.01
CA SER A 255 0.17 -11.30 2.56
C SER A 255 -0.33 -12.11 3.77
N GLU A 256 -0.26 -13.44 3.70
CA GLU A 256 -0.57 -14.33 4.81
C GLU A 256 0.39 -14.17 5.99
N GLU A 257 1.70 -14.08 5.73
CA GLU A 257 2.69 -13.85 6.79
C GLU A 257 2.44 -12.53 7.53
N ILE A 258 2.14 -11.44 6.80
CA ILE A 258 1.80 -10.15 7.39
C ILE A 258 0.53 -10.27 8.24
N SER A 259 -0.53 -10.93 7.75
CA SER A 259 -1.78 -11.03 8.48
C SER A 259 -1.59 -11.76 9.81
N GLN A 260 -0.85 -12.87 9.83
CA GLN A 260 -0.55 -13.62 11.05
C GLN A 260 0.27 -12.81 12.08
N LEU A 261 1.07 -11.85 11.62
CA LEU A 261 1.90 -11.00 12.48
C LEU A 261 1.14 -9.80 13.06
N PHE A 262 0.27 -9.17 12.26
CA PHE A 262 -0.33 -7.86 12.57
C PHE A 262 -1.84 -7.88 12.81
N ASN A 263 -2.52 -9.01 12.58
CA ASN A 263 -3.94 -9.18 12.92
C ASN A 263 -4.07 -10.04 14.18
N ARG A 264 -4.08 -9.40 15.36
CA ARG A 264 -4.12 -10.06 16.67
C ARG A 264 -4.97 -9.26 17.66
N ASP A 265 -5.45 -9.95 18.70
CA ASP A 265 -6.03 -9.35 19.90
C ASP A 265 -7.17 -8.34 19.61
N GLY A 266 -8.03 -8.65 18.64
CA GLY A 266 -9.19 -7.82 18.26
C GLY A 266 -8.89 -6.71 17.25
N TYR A 267 -7.63 -6.54 16.83
CA TYR A 267 -7.22 -5.54 15.83
C TYR A 267 -6.78 -6.21 14.53
N GLN A 268 -7.20 -5.64 13.39
CA GLN A 268 -6.77 -6.07 12.06
C GLN A 268 -6.04 -4.92 11.37
N LEU A 269 -4.74 -4.80 11.67
CA LEU A 269 -3.88 -3.71 11.20
C LEU A 269 -3.29 -3.98 9.81
N HIS A 270 -3.32 -5.23 9.35
CA HIS A 270 -2.78 -5.66 8.06
C HIS A 270 -1.33 -5.16 7.83
N ASP A 271 -1.03 -4.66 6.64
CA ASP A 271 0.29 -4.12 6.27
C ASP A 271 0.56 -2.68 6.75
N MET A 272 -0.41 -2.02 7.41
CA MET A 272 -0.30 -0.61 7.81
C MET A 272 0.89 -0.31 8.73
N PRO A 273 1.24 -1.15 9.73
CA PRO A 273 2.41 -0.90 10.57
C PRO A 273 3.72 -0.88 9.77
N LEU A 274 3.86 -1.78 8.81
CA LEU A 274 5.04 -1.87 7.94
C LEU A 274 5.11 -0.68 6.98
N PHE A 275 3.96 -0.30 6.41
CA PHE A 275 3.83 0.86 5.54
C PHE A 275 4.21 2.17 6.27
N TRP A 276 3.69 2.37 7.49
CA TRP A 276 4.01 3.52 8.33
C TRP A 276 5.49 3.56 8.72
N PHE A 277 6.02 2.42 9.16
CA PHE A 277 7.42 2.32 9.59
C PHE A 277 8.37 2.70 8.45
N TYR A 278 8.10 2.21 7.24
CA TYR A 278 8.86 2.58 6.05
C TYR A 278 8.82 4.08 5.78
N MET A 279 7.64 4.70 5.88
CA MET A 279 7.44 6.12 5.57
C MET A 279 8.07 7.07 6.60
N THR A 280 8.16 6.66 7.87
CA THR A 280 8.39 7.60 8.98
C THR A 280 9.57 7.27 9.90
N GLN A 281 10.07 6.03 9.92
CA GLN A 281 11.03 5.59 10.96
C GLN A 281 12.27 4.87 10.43
N CYS A 282 12.25 4.38 9.18
CA CYS A 282 13.36 3.60 8.63
C CYS A 282 14.51 4.49 8.09
N PHE A 283 15.19 5.23 8.97
CA PHE A 283 16.32 6.11 8.61
C PHE A 283 17.72 5.58 8.94
N CYS A 284 17.83 4.33 9.45
CA CYS A 284 19.11 3.74 9.90
C CYS A 284 19.91 4.62 10.88
N THR A 285 19.23 5.49 11.64
CA THR A 285 19.80 6.31 12.71
C THR A 285 19.46 5.71 14.06
N SER A 286 20.14 6.15 15.13
CA SER A 286 19.78 5.78 16.52
C SER A 286 18.34 6.12 16.91
N LYS A 287 17.65 6.96 16.12
CA LYS A 287 16.23 7.30 16.28
C LYS A 287 15.29 6.25 15.67
N CYS A 288 15.79 5.33 14.84
CA CYS A 288 14.99 4.23 14.28
C CYS A 288 14.59 3.27 15.41
N LEU A 289 13.29 2.95 15.48
CA LEU A 289 12.69 2.15 16.55
C LEU A 289 13.34 0.76 16.76
N ILE A 290 13.90 0.21 15.69
CA ILE A 290 14.53 -1.12 15.67
C ILE A 290 16.04 -1.03 15.43
N TYR A 291 16.63 0.17 15.56
CA TYR A 291 18.05 0.41 15.31
C TYR A 291 18.94 -0.54 16.11
N ASN A 292 18.63 -0.73 17.40
CA ASN A 292 19.42 -1.57 18.30
C ASN A 292 19.34 -3.06 17.91
N GLU A 293 18.17 -3.50 17.46
CA GLU A 293 17.92 -4.86 16.99
C GLU A 293 18.66 -5.12 15.67
N CYS A 294 18.69 -4.14 14.77
CA CYS A 294 19.48 -4.20 13.53
C CYS A 294 21.00 -4.15 13.79
N THR A 295 21.46 -3.34 14.75
CA THR A 295 22.91 -3.14 15.02
C THR A 295 23.54 -4.19 15.93
N LYS A 296 22.80 -4.82 16.86
CA LYS A 296 23.32 -5.88 17.74
C LYS A 296 23.89 -7.10 16.99
N LYS A 297 23.49 -7.32 15.73
CA LYS A 297 24.08 -8.36 14.88
C LYS A 297 25.43 -7.99 14.29
N PHE A 298 25.68 -6.70 14.03
CA PHE A 298 26.94 -6.22 13.49
C PHE A 298 28.12 -6.62 14.39
N ILE A 299 27.97 -6.37 15.71
CA ILE A 299 29.01 -6.65 16.71
C ILE A 299 29.25 -8.17 16.84
N LYS A 300 28.19 -9.00 16.76
CA LYS A 300 28.32 -10.47 16.84
C LYS A 300 28.91 -11.09 15.57
N SER A 301 28.67 -10.53 14.38
CA SER A 301 29.26 -11.03 13.13
C SER A 301 30.74 -10.67 12.99
N GLU A 302 31.17 -9.49 13.43
CA GLU A 302 32.59 -9.10 13.41
C GLU A 302 33.41 -9.85 14.48
N GLY A 303 32.80 -10.21 15.61
CA GLY A 303 33.45 -11.00 16.66
C GLY A 303 33.75 -12.46 16.28
N LYS A 304 33.08 -13.03 15.26
CA LYS A 304 33.37 -14.38 14.75
C LYS A 304 34.42 -14.40 13.64
N SER A 305 34.61 -13.28 12.93
CA SER A 305 35.63 -13.16 11.87
C SER A 305 37.06 -13.02 12.40
N LYS A 306 37.26 -12.71 13.69
CA LYS A 306 38.59 -12.54 14.29
C LYS A 306 39.10 -13.76 15.07
N LYS A 307 38.40 -14.90 15.03
CA LYS A 307 38.80 -16.11 15.79
C LYS A 307 39.54 -17.19 14.99
N ASN A 308 39.73 -17.03 13.68
CA ASN A 308 40.51 -17.97 12.85
C ASN A 308 41.74 -17.32 12.22
N ILE A 309 42.53 -16.62 13.03
CA ILE A 309 43.95 -16.37 12.75
C ILE A 309 44.72 -16.69 14.03
N ARG A 310 44.99 -17.97 14.24
CA ARG A 310 46.16 -18.50 14.94
C ARG A 310 46.47 -19.85 14.32
#